data_AF-A0A959Q905-F1
#
_entry.id   AF-A0A959Q905-F1
#
_cell.length_a   1.000
_cell.length_b   1.000
_cell.length_c   1.000
_cell.angle_alpha   90.00
_cell.angle_beta   90.00
_cell.angle_gamma   90.00
#
_symmetry.space_group_name_H-M   'P 1'
#
loop_
_entity.id
_entity.type
_entity.pdbx_description
1 polymer ?
#
loop_
_entity_poly.entity_id
_entity_poly.type
_entity_poly.pdbx_seq_one_letter_code
_entity_poly.pdbx_strand_id
1 'polypeptide(L)'
;PNWSGFYREERLQPQLQRALEAGLLEKADLRRFERFYRQLDELCPQEAPALIHGDLWSGNFLSGADRRPWLIDPAAGFAHREMDLAMSRLFGGFDWPFYRAYQEAFPTEPGLEERLPYYQLYYLLVHLNLFGKGYLGSVRDIMLSFGD
;
A
#
# COMPACT_ATOMS: atom_id res chain seq x y z
N PRO A 1 -16.75 4.88 9.57
CA PRO A 1 -15.41 5.38 9.15
C PRO A 1 -15.34 5.48 7.62
N ASN A 2 -14.80 6.58 7.09
CA ASN A 2 -14.46 6.67 5.67
C ASN A 2 -13.15 5.92 5.39
N TRP A 3 -12.79 5.73 4.12
CA TRP A 3 -11.60 4.95 3.75
C TRP A 3 -10.32 5.53 4.37
N SER A 4 -10.14 6.84 4.31
CA SER A 4 -8.95 7.54 4.80
C SER A 4 -8.76 7.36 6.32
N GLY A 5 -9.85 7.45 7.09
CA GLY A 5 -9.81 7.19 8.53
C GLY A 5 -9.34 5.78 8.84
N PHE A 6 -9.92 4.78 8.16
CA PHE A 6 -9.49 3.38 8.30
C PHE A 6 -8.02 3.18 7.89
N TYR A 7 -7.60 3.72 6.75
CA TYR A 7 -6.23 3.56 6.27
C TYR A 7 -5.21 4.23 7.20
N ARG A 8 -5.55 5.37 7.78
CA ARG A 8 -4.73 6.02 8.81
C ARG A 8 -4.67 5.18 10.08
N GLU A 9 -5.82 4.90 10.70
CA GLU A 9 -5.92 4.40 12.08
C GLU A 9 -5.61 2.90 12.19
N GLU A 10 -6.02 2.11 11.20
CA GLU A 10 -5.97 0.65 11.23
C GLU A 10 -4.89 0.05 10.32
N ARG A 11 -4.14 0.88 9.58
CA ARG A 11 -3.02 0.44 8.72
C ARG A 11 -1.73 1.19 9.01
N LEU A 12 -1.69 2.49 8.75
CA LEU A 12 -0.43 3.25 8.83
C LEU A 12 0.00 3.55 10.27
N GLN A 13 -0.89 4.06 11.11
CA GLN A 13 -0.55 4.51 12.46
C GLN A 13 0.02 3.39 13.36
N PRO A 14 -0.52 2.16 13.39
CA PRO A 14 0.05 1.08 14.18
C PRO A 14 1.48 0.72 13.74
N GLN A 15 1.72 0.70 12.42
CA GLN A 15 3.05 0.38 11.88
C GLN A 15 4.05 1.51 12.10
N LEU A 16 3.62 2.76 11.97
CA LEU A 16 4.42 3.94 12.28
C LEU A 16 4.83 3.98 13.75
N GLN A 17 3.88 3.73 14.66
CA GLN A 17 4.16 3.69 16.10
C GLN A 17 5.19 2.60 16.43
N ARG A 18 4.99 1.38 15.93
CA ARG A 18 5.94 0.28 16.11
C ARG A 18 7.34 0.62 15.59
N ALA A 19 7.44 1.29 14.44
CA ALA A 19 8.72 1.69 13.86
C ALA A 19 9.42 2.79 14.68
N LEU A 20 8.65 3.71 15.27
CA LEU A 20 9.18 4.73 16.19
C LEU A 20 9.68 4.11 17.49
N GLU A 21 8.91 3.20 18.09
CA GLU A 21 9.27 2.48 19.32
C GLU A 21 10.54 1.63 19.12
N ALA A 22 10.71 1.05 17.92
CA ALA A 22 11.90 0.30 17.54
C ALA A 22 13.11 1.16 17.12
N GLY A 23 12.99 2.49 17.11
CA GLY A 23 14.07 3.40 16.66
C GLY A 23 14.42 3.27 15.16
N LEU A 24 13.47 2.78 14.36
CA LEU A 24 13.59 2.66 12.90
C LEU A 24 13.19 3.96 12.18
N LEU A 25 12.26 4.70 12.78
CA LEU A 25 11.86 6.05 12.36
C LEU A 25 12.12 7.06 13.48
N GLU A 26 12.19 8.34 13.11
CA GLU A 26 12.46 9.45 14.02
C GLU A 26 11.28 10.42 14.10
N LYS A 27 11.31 11.33 15.08
CA LYS A 27 10.28 12.38 15.23
C LYS A 27 10.10 13.26 13.98
N ALA A 28 11.16 13.41 13.17
CA ALA A 28 11.06 14.13 11.90
C ALA A 28 10.20 13.38 10.87
N ASP A 29 10.27 12.05 10.83
CA ASP A 29 9.44 11.22 9.97
C ASP A 29 7.96 11.31 10.41
N LEU A 30 7.69 11.29 11.73
CA LEU A 30 6.32 11.47 12.26
C LEU A 30 5.65 12.76 11.79
N ARG A 31 6.36 13.89 11.79
CA ARG A 31 5.80 15.18 11.31
C ARG A 31 5.38 15.15 9.85
N ARG A 32 6.09 14.38 9.01
CA ARG A 32 5.73 14.18 7.60
C ARG A 32 4.44 13.36 7.48
N PHE A 33 4.31 12.29 8.27
CA PHE A 33 3.08 11.50 8.34
C PHE A 33 1.89 12.33 8.85
N GLU A 34 2.06 13.20 9.84
CA GLU A 34 1.01 14.11 10.32
C GLU A 34 0.54 15.11 9.24
N ARG A 35 1.43 15.53 8.33
CA ARG A 35 1.07 16.33 7.16
C ARG A 35 0.35 15.51 6.10
N PHE A 36 0.86 14.32 5.81
CA PHE A 36 0.23 13.37 4.89
C PHE A 36 -1.20 13.01 5.33
N TYR A 37 -1.42 12.70 6.61
CA TYR A 37 -2.75 12.37 7.14
C TYR A 37 -3.77 13.49 6.99
N ARG A 38 -3.35 14.76 6.94
CA ARG A 38 -4.24 15.90 6.72
C ARG A 38 -4.72 16.02 5.27
N GLN A 39 -4.02 15.41 4.33
CA GLN A 39 -4.33 15.44 2.90
C GLN A 39 -4.93 14.10 2.41
N LEU A 40 -5.05 13.10 3.28
CA LEU A 40 -5.38 11.74 2.88
C LEU A 40 -6.76 11.63 2.21
N ASP A 41 -7.74 12.42 2.63
CA ASP A 41 -9.08 12.48 2.00
C ASP A 41 -9.04 13.01 0.56
N GLU A 42 -8.06 13.87 0.23
CA GLU A 42 -7.87 14.41 -1.11
C GLU A 42 -7.03 13.47 -1.98
N LEU A 43 -6.03 12.82 -1.37
CA LEU A 43 -5.11 11.91 -2.06
C LEU A 43 -5.74 10.55 -2.35
N CYS A 44 -6.66 10.07 -1.51
CA CYS A 44 -7.29 8.76 -1.64
C CYS A 44 -8.79 8.90 -1.91
N PRO A 45 -9.28 8.49 -3.09
CA PRO A 45 -10.70 8.58 -3.40
C PRO A 45 -11.52 7.69 -2.46
N GLN A 46 -12.78 8.07 -2.26
CA GLN A 46 -13.73 7.24 -1.54
C GLN A 46 -14.42 6.30 -2.51
N GLU A 47 -14.28 4.99 -2.30
CA GLU A 47 -15.01 3.95 -3.03
C GLU A 47 -15.61 2.93 -2.06
N ALA A 48 -16.53 2.11 -2.55
CA ALA A 48 -17.03 0.98 -1.78
C ALA A 48 -15.88 0.00 -1.51
N PRO A 49 -15.77 -0.56 -0.29
CA PRO A 49 -14.68 -1.47 0.03
C PRO A 49 -14.77 -2.74 -0.82
N ALA A 50 -13.62 -3.19 -1.32
CA ALA A 50 -13.46 -4.45 -2.02
C ALA A 50 -12.85 -5.50 -1.09
N LEU A 51 -13.16 -6.76 -1.33
CA LEU A 51 -12.40 -7.87 -0.75
C LEU A 51 -11.03 -7.92 -1.42
N ILE A 52 -9.98 -7.55 -0.69
CA ILE A 52 -8.60 -7.60 -1.16
C ILE A 52 -7.90 -8.87 -0.67
N HIS A 53 -6.88 -9.29 -1.41
CA HIS A 53 -5.93 -10.31 -0.97
C HIS A 53 -5.09 -9.83 0.21
N GLY A 54 -4.67 -8.54 0.19
CA GLY A 54 -3.96 -7.88 1.29
C GLY A 54 -2.47 -8.18 1.39
N ASP A 55 -1.96 -9.08 0.54
CA ASP A 55 -0.53 -9.35 0.37
C ASP A 55 -0.24 -9.80 -1.08
N LEU A 56 -0.81 -9.11 -2.07
CA LEU A 56 -0.74 -9.52 -3.47
C LEU A 56 0.57 -9.10 -4.13
N TRP A 57 1.63 -9.89 -4.00
CA TRP A 57 2.90 -9.71 -4.72
C TRP A 57 3.27 -10.95 -5.53
N SER A 58 4.36 -10.89 -6.31
CA SER A 58 4.79 -11.95 -7.23
C SER A 58 5.08 -13.29 -6.55
N GLY A 59 5.43 -13.30 -5.26
CA GLY A 59 5.57 -14.52 -4.48
C GLY A 59 4.26 -15.21 -4.11
N ASN A 60 3.13 -14.48 -4.10
CA ASN A 60 1.82 -14.95 -3.65
C ASN A 60 0.86 -15.26 -4.82
N PHE A 61 1.39 -15.36 -6.04
CA PHE A 61 0.67 -15.78 -7.23
C PHE A 61 1.34 -17.00 -7.86
N LEU A 62 0.55 -18.02 -8.17
CA LEU A 62 0.99 -19.23 -8.86
C LEU A 62 0.19 -19.42 -10.16
N SER A 63 0.88 -19.90 -11.20
CA SER A 63 0.23 -20.37 -12.42
C SER A 63 0.00 -21.87 -12.32
N GLY A 64 -1.26 -22.28 -12.33
CA GLY A 64 -1.64 -23.69 -12.32
C GLY A 64 -1.32 -24.38 -13.65
N ALA A 65 -1.26 -25.72 -13.63
CA ALA A 65 -1.08 -26.52 -14.85
C ALA A 65 -2.23 -26.33 -15.88
N ASP A 66 -3.39 -25.87 -15.41
CA ASP A 66 -4.55 -25.48 -16.21
C ASP A 66 -4.48 -24.02 -16.72
N ARG A 67 -3.33 -23.36 -16.54
CA ARG A 67 -3.09 -21.94 -16.86
C ARG A 67 -3.97 -20.97 -16.08
N ARG A 68 -4.61 -21.42 -14.99
CA ARG A 68 -5.40 -20.54 -14.12
C ARG A 68 -4.52 -19.90 -13.05
N PRO A 69 -4.86 -18.66 -12.64
CA PRO A 69 -4.20 -18.04 -11.52
C PRO A 69 -4.65 -18.63 -10.19
N TRP A 70 -3.70 -18.83 -9.28
CA TRP A 70 -3.94 -19.17 -7.88
C TRP A 70 -3.29 -18.11 -7.00
N LEU A 71 -4.06 -17.55 -6.07
CA LEU A 71 -3.56 -16.62 -5.06
C LEU A 71 -3.41 -17.38 -3.74
N ILE A 72 -2.29 -17.17 -3.05
CA ILE A 72 -1.92 -17.88 -1.83
C ILE A 72 -1.47 -16.91 -0.74
N ASP A 73 -1.49 -17.36 0.51
CA ASP A 73 -1.04 -16.61 1.68
C ASP A 73 -1.71 -15.22 1.85
N PRO A 74 -3.05 -15.14 1.88
CA PRO A 74 -3.75 -13.87 1.99
C PRO A 74 -3.63 -13.25 3.37
N ALA A 75 -3.53 -11.92 3.39
CA ALA A 75 -3.89 -11.08 4.53
C ALA A 75 -5.25 -10.41 4.26
N ALA A 76 -6.25 -11.22 3.88
CA ALA A 76 -7.48 -10.75 3.27
C ALA A 76 -8.32 -9.86 4.19
N GLY A 77 -9.00 -8.88 3.60
CA GLY A 77 -9.91 -7.99 4.29
C GLY A 77 -10.67 -7.09 3.35
N PHE A 78 -11.65 -6.35 3.88
CA PHE A 78 -12.34 -5.30 3.14
C PHE A 78 -11.54 -4.00 3.22
N ALA A 79 -11.12 -3.48 2.08
CA ALA A 79 -10.30 -2.28 1.96
C ALA A 79 -10.45 -1.64 0.56
N HIS A 80 -9.75 -0.54 0.30
CA HIS A 80 -9.67 0.04 -1.04
C HIS A 80 -8.90 -0.90 -1.97
N ARG A 81 -9.43 -1.19 -3.16
CA ARG A 81 -8.88 -2.23 -4.05
C ARG A 81 -7.49 -1.89 -4.57
N GLU A 82 -7.20 -0.60 -4.71
CA GLU A 82 -5.86 -0.11 -5.10
C GLU A 82 -4.75 -0.54 -4.13
N MET A 83 -5.06 -1.02 -2.91
CA MET A 83 -4.06 -1.64 -2.03
C MET A 83 -3.43 -2.91 -2.63
N ASP A 84 -4.19 -3.74 -3.33
CA ASP A 84 -3.65 -4.95 -3.98
C ASP A 84 -2.82 -4.58 -5.21
N LEU A 85 -3.26 -3.57 -5.98
CA LEU A 85 -2.47 -3.04 -7.10
C LEU A 85 -1.15 -2.41 -6.64
N ALA A 86 -1.19 -1.69 -5.50
CA ALA A 86 -0.01 -1.11 -4.88
C ALA A 86 0.99 -2.20 -4.44
N MET A 87 0.50 -3.26 -3.79
CA MET A 87 1.34 -4.39 -3.40
C MET A 87 1.92 -5.11 -4.61
N SER A 88 1.12 -5.33 -5.66
CA SER A 88 1.57 -6.07 -6.84
C SER A 88 2.69 -5.35 -7.58
N ARG A 89 2.72 -4.00 -7.51
CA ARG A 89 3.73 -3.13 -8.11
C ARG A 89 5.01 -2.99 -7.25
N LEU A 90 5.00 -3.37 -5.97
CA LEU A 90 6.06 -3.01 -5.02
C LEU A 90 7.33 -3.87 -5.16
N PHE A 91 7.20 -5.16 -5.49
CA PHE A 91 8.32 -6.11 -5.58
C PHE A 91 8.44 -6.73 -6.97
N GLY A 92 8.71 -5.87 -7.97
CA GLY A 92 8.98 -6.27 -9.35
C GLY A 92 7.80 -6.18 -10.30
N GLY A 93 6.56 -6.08 -9.81
CA GLY A 93 5.38 -5.94 -10.66
C GLY A 93 4.88 -7.28 -11.25
N PHE A 94 3.60 -7.31 -11.61
CA PHE A 94 3.11 -8.26 -12.62
C PHE A 94 3.33 -7.69 -14.03
N ASP A 95 3.19 -8.54 -15.06
CA ASP A 95 3.30 -8.09 -16.44
C ASP A 95 2.16 -7.12 -16.81
N TRP A 96 2.44 -6.18 -17.73
CA TRP A 96 1.47 -5.18 -18.21
C TRP A 96 0.08 -5.72 -18.64
N PRO A 97 -0.05 -6.92 -19.24
CA PRO A 97 -1.36 -7.50 -19.54
C PRO A 97 -2.27 -7.65 -18.31
N PHE A 98 -1.73 -7.93 -17.11
CA PHE A 98 -2.52 -7.99 -15.88
C PHE A 98 -3.19 -6.63 -15.59
N TYR A 99 -2.40 -5.56 -15.57
CA TYR A 99 -2.91 -4.22 -15.24
C TYR A 99 -3.90 -3.71 -16.29
N ARG A 100 -3.67 -4.01 -17.58
CA ARG A 100 -4.63 -3.68 -18.64
C ARG A 100 -5.95 -4.42 -18.47
N ALA A 101 -5.91 -5.73 -18.25
CA ALA A 101 -7.11 -6.53 -18.04
C ALA A 101 -7.88 -6.06 -16.78
N TYR A 102 -7.18 -5.70 -15.72
CA TYR A 102 -7.80 -5.12 -14.52
C TYR A 102 -8.50 -3.79 -14.84
N GLN A 103 -7.83 -2.87 -15.54
CA GLN A 103 -8.41 -1.57 -15.89
C GLN A 103 -9.60 -1.69 -16.86
N GLU A 104 -9.61 -2.68 -17.75
CA GLU A 104 -10.75 -2.99 -18.63
C GLU A 104 -11.94 -3.56 -17.85
N ALA A 105 -11.70 -4.47 -16.91
CA ALA A 105 -12.75 -5.14 -16.14
C ALA A 105 -13.30 -4.27 -15.00
N PHE A 106 -12.45 -3.49 -14.34
CA PHE A 106 -12.80 -2.66 -13.20
C PHE A 106 -11.95 -1.36 -13.18
N PRO A 107 -12.32 -0.34 -13.97
CA PRO A 107 -11.54 0.88 -14.12
C PRO A 107 -11.28 1.59 -12.78
N THR A 108 -10.03 2.04 -12.53
CA THR A 108 -9.68 2.92 -11.41
C THR A 108 -10.04 4.38 -11.66
N GLU A 109 -10.18 5.14 -10.59
CA GLU A 109 -10.27 6.61 -10.67
C GLU A 109 -9.00 7.17 -11.33
N PRO A 110 -9.10 8.29 -12.07
CA PRO A 110 -7.93 8.97 -12.63
C PRO A 110 -6.88 9.28 -11.57
N GLY A 111 -5.59 9.15 -11.90
CA GLY A 111 -4.49 9.44 -10.97
C GLY A 111 -3.99 8.25 -10.15
N LEU A 112 -4.22 7.01 -10.63
CA LEU A 112 -3.76 5.79 -9.96
C LEU A 112 -2.25 5.82 -9.71
N GLU A 113 -1.46 6.20 -10.72
CA GLU A 113 0.01 6.15 -10.66
C GLU A 113 0.56 7.05 -9.55
N GLU A 114 -0.05 8.21 -9.32
CA GLU A 114 0.28 9.12 -8.23
C GLU A 114 -0.12 8.57 -6.86
N ARG A 115 -1.19 7.76 -6.79
CA ARG A 115 -1.71 7.18 -5.54
C ARG A 115 -1.05 5.89 -5.11
N LEU A 116 -0.52 5.09 -6.04
CA LEU A 116 0.10 3.79 -5.71
C LEU A 116 1.16 3.92 -4.60
N PRO A 117 2.08 4.90 -4.62
CA PRO A 117 3.07 5.05 -3.55
C PRO A 117 2.42 5.25 -2.17
N TYR A 118 1.30 5.97 -2.09
CA TYR A 118 0.60 6.19 -0.82
C TYR A 118 0.01 4.92 -0.25
N TYR A 119 -0.49 4.01 -1.09
CA TYR A 119 -0.93 2.68 -0.67
C TYR A 119 0.24 1.71 -0.37
N GLN A 120 1.38 1.89 -1.05
CA GLN A 120 2.60 1.11 -0.78
C GLN A 120 3.21 1.40 0.60
N LEU A 121 2.95 2.58 1.19
CA LEU A 121 3.45 2.94 2.52
C LEU A 121 3.11 1.92 3.59
N TYR A 122 1.90 1.35 3.58
CA TYR A 122 1.52 0.32 4.55
C TYR A 122 2.47 -0.87 4.50
N TYR A 123 2.70 -1.42 3.31
CA TYR A 123 3.58 -2.57 3.12
C TYR A 123 5.04 -2.24 3.42
N LEU A 124 5.51 -1.05 3.02
CA LEU A 124 6.86 -0.60 3.33
C LEU A 124 7.10 -0.43 4.83
N LEU A 125 6.12 0.07 5.59
CA LEU A 125 6.20 0.16 7.05
C LEU A 125 6.17 -1.23 7.70
N VAL A 126 5.34 -2.16 7.20
CA VAL A 126 5.37 -3.57 7.64
C VAL A 126 6.75 -4.18 7.41
N HIS A 127 7.33 -4.00 6.22
CA HIS A 127 8.65 -4.53 5.88
C HIS A 127 9.77 -3.86 6.70
N LEU A 128 9.68 -2.55 6.93
CA LEU A 128 10.60 -1.84 7.83
C LEU A 128 10.57 -2.45 9.23
N ASN A 129 9.38 -2.72 9.76
CA ASN A 129 9.19 -3.32 11.08
C ASN A 129 9.63 -4.78 11.20
N LEU A 130 9.60 -5.54 10.11
CA LEU A 130 9.95 -6.98 10.11
C LEU A 130 11.41 -7.24 9.71
N PHE A 131 11.93 -6.46 8.75
CA PHE A 131 13.21 -6.72 8.08
C PHE A 131 14.23 -5.57 8.25
N GLY A 132 13.82 -4.45 8.84
CA GLY A 132 14.71 -3.37 9.25
C GLY A 132 14.96 -2.29 8.19
N LYS A 133 16.03 -1.51 8.39
CA LYS A 133 16.25 -0.21 7.74
C LYS A 133 16.45 -0.23 6.22
N GLY A 134 16.53 -1.40 5.59
CA GLY A 134 16.59 -1.52 4.12
C GLY A 134 15.40 -0.84 3.42
N TYR A 135 14.25 -0.76 4.08
CA TYR A 135 13.02 -0.15 3.55
C TYR A 135 12.83 1.32 3.93
N LEU A 136 13.69 1.87 4.79
CA LEU A 136 13.57 3.23 5.31
C LEU A 136 13.68 4.28 4.21
N GLY A 137 14.57 4.07 3.22
CA GLY A 137 14.74 4.95 2.07
C GLY A 137 13.43 5.14 1.32
N SER A 138 12.78 4.04 0.92
CA SER A 138 11.51 4.07 0.18
C SER A 138 10.38 4.73 0.98
N VAL A 139 10.29 4.50 2.30
CA VAL A 139 9.31 5.22 3.14
C VAL A 139 9.57 6.72 3.11
N ARG A 140 10.83 7.14 3.25
CA ARG A 140 11.20 8.56 3.26
C ARG A 140 10.99 9.22 1.91
N ASP A 141 11.30 8.53 0.81
CA ASP A 141 11.12 9.04 -0.55
C ASP A 141 9.67 9.41 -0.82
N ILE A 142 8.72 8.56 -0.44
CA ILE A 142 7.29 8.84 -0.57
C ILE A 142 6.87 10.00 0.33
N MET A 143 7.49 10.12 1.51
CA MET A 143 7.25 11.21 2.45
C MET A 143 7.98 12.51 2.11
N LEU A 144 8.76 12.58 1.02
CA LEU A 144 9.48 13.79 0.62
C LEU A 144 8.54 14.94 0.28
N SER A 145 7.44 14.68 -0.43
CA SER A 145 6.42 15.67 -0.81
C SER A 145 5.67 16.27 0.38
N PHE A 146 5.82 15.66 1.56
CA PHE A 146 5.25 16.14 2.82
C PHE A 146 6.35 16.67 3.75
N GLY A 147 7.47 17.16 3.18
CA GLY A 147 8.54 17.87 3.87
C GLY A 147 8.16 19.28 4.32
N ASP A 148 9.09 19.96 4.98
CA ASP A 148 9.03 21.41 5.20
C ASP A 148 9.50 22.15 3.94
#